data_AF-K2DAM5-F1
#
_entry.id   AF-K2DAM5-F1
#
_cell.length_a   1.000
_cell.length_b   1.000
_cell.length_c   1.000
_cell.angle_alpha   90.00
_cell.angle_beta   90.00
_cell.angle_gamma   90.00
#
_symmetry.space_group_name_H-M   'P 1'
#
loop_
_entity.id
_entity.type
_entity.pdbx_description
1 polymer ?
#
loop_
_entity_poly.entity_id
_entity_poly.type
_entity_poly.pdbx_seq_one_letter_code
_entity_poly.pdbx_strand_id
1 'polypeptide(L)' 'MRRTLEGTKRKRQRKSGFLERMSTPGGRSTLNRRRAKGRHRIAIVAKNRA' A
#
# COMPACT_ATOMS: atom_id res chain seq x y z
N MET A 1 5.19 13.55 24.01
CA MET A 1 6.19 12.82 23.18
C MET A 1 5.58 12.46 21.82
N ARG A 2 6.29 12.70 20.71
CA ARG A 2 5.85 12.29 19.36
C ARG A 2 5.85 10.76 19.23
N ARG A 3 4.91 10.21 18.46
CA ARG A 3 4.82 8.77 18.17
C ARG A 3 5.42 8.45 16.79
N THR A 4 5.43 7.17 16.42
CA THR A 4 6.05 6.69 15.17
C THR A 4 5.08 6.60 14.01
N LEU A 5 3.79 6.37 14.28
CA LEU A 5 2.73 6.37 13.29
C LEU A 5 2.25 7.80 13.00
N GLU A 6 3.18 8.66 12.60
CA GLU A 6 2.91 10.04 12.23
C GLU A 6 3.00 10.19 10.71
N GLY A 7 1.97 10.80 10.11
CA GLY A 7 1.96 11.04 8.67
C GLY A 7 0.57 11.27 8.10
N THR A 8 0.54 11.75 6.85
CA THR A 8 -0.70 12.05 6.14
C THR A 8 -1.19 10.86 5.32
N LYS A 9 -2.49 10.82 5.03
CA LYS A 9 -3.10 9.84 4.11
C LYS A 9 -2.40 9.82 2.74
N ARG A 10 -1.90 10.98 2.29
CA ARG A 10 -1.12 11.14 1.05
C ARG A 10 0.21 10.38 1.11
N LYS A 11 0.99 10.53 2.19
CA LYS A 11 2.27 9.81 2.37
C LYS A 11 2.06 8.29 2.33
N ARG A 12 1.03 7.80 3.01
CA ARG A 12 0.68 6.36 3.05
C ARG A 12 0.35 5.80 1.66
N GLN A 13 -0.42 6.55 0.87
CA GLN A 13 -0.80 6.14 -0.49
C GLN A 13 0.40 6.13 -1.44
N ARG A 14 1.25 7.17 -1.42
CA ARG A 14 2.42 7.24 -2.28
C ARG A 14 3.46 6.15 -1.99
N LYS A 15 3.65 5.78 -0.71
CA LYS A 15 4.67 4.80 -0.33
C LYS A 15 4.20 3.36 -0.31
N SER A 16 2.90 3.10 -0.19
CA SER A 16 2.39 1.73 0.00
C SER A 16 1.06 1.45 -0.70
N GLY A 17 0.60 2.37 -1.54
CA GLY A 17 -0.57 2.18 -2.39
C GLY A 17 -0.33 1.19 -3.51
N PHE A 18 -1.41 0.82 -4.21
CA PHE A 18 -1.39 -0.17 -5.27
C PHE A 18 -0.46 0.22 -6.43
N LEU A 19 -0.52 1.47 -6.90
CA LEU A 19 0.29 1.96 -8.00
C LEU A 19 1.80 1.87 -7.71
N GLU A 20 2.20 2.25 -6.50
CA GLU A 20 3.59 2.15 -6.06
C GLU A 20 4.07 0.70 -5.97
N ARG A 21 3.19 -0.23 -5.60
CA ARG A 21 3.52 -1.66 -5.64
C ARG A 21 3.66 -2.14 -7.08
N MET A 22 2.93 -1.59 -8.05
CA MET A 22 3.03 -2.00 -9.45
C MET A 22 4.28 -1.44 -10.16
N SER A 23 4.81 -0.29 -9.72
CA SER A 23 5.96 0.37 -10.36
C SER A 23 7.27 -0.42 -10.24
N THR A 24 7.41 -1.24 -9.20
CA THR A 24 8.63 -2.02 -8.94
C THR A 24 8.41 -3.51 -9.19
N PRO A 25 9.44 -4.27 -9.64
CA PRO A 25 9.36 -5.73 -9.73
C PRO A 25 9.00 -6.40 -8.39
N GLY A 26 9.63 -5.97 -7.29
CA GLY A 26 9.37 -6.54 -5.96
C GLY A 26 7.95 -6.24 -5.43
N GLY A 27 7.41 -5.06 -5.74
CA GLY A 27 6.04 -4.73 -5.39
C GLY A 27 5.01 -5.58 -6.16
N ARG A 28 5.25 -5.86 -7.45
CA ARG A 28 4.41 -6.77 -8.26
C ARG A 28 4.41 -8.18 -7.68
N SER A 29 5.57 -8.72 -7.30
CA SER A 29 5.68 -10.01 -6.62
C SER A 29 4.93 -10.04 -5.29
N THR A 30 4.95 -8.94 -4.53
CA THR A 30 4.19 -8.81 -3.28
C THR A 30 2.69 -8.90 -3.53
N LEU A 31 2.17 -8.19 -4.55
CA LEU A 31 0.75 -8.25 -4.91
C LEU A 31 0.33 -9.65 -5.36
N ASN A 32 1.15 -10.32 -6.18
CA ASN A 32 0.86 -11.67 -6.65
C ASN A 32 0.80 -12.67 -5.50
N ARG A 33 1.73 -12.61 -4.54
CA ARG A 33 1.67 -13.43 -3.33
C ARG A 33 0.41 -13.19 -2.50
N ARG A 34 -0.02 -11.92 -2.41
CA ARG A 34 -1.25 -11.57 -1.68
C ARG A 34 -2.52 -12.06 -2.37
N ARG A 35 -2.55 -12.03 -3.71
CA ARG A 35 -3.62 -12.61 -4.54
C ARG A 35 -3.68 -14.12 -4.41
N ALA A 36 -2.54 -14.80 -4.54
CA ALA A 36 -2.44 -16.25 -4.40
C ALA A 36 -2.92 -16.73 -3.01
N LYS A 37 -2.63 -15.96 -1.96
CA LYS A 37 -3.14 -16.24 -0.61
C LYS A 37 -4.64 -15.94 -0.43
N GLY A 38 -5.30 -15.30 -1.39
CA GLY A 38 -6.72 -14.91 -1.28
C GLY A 38 -6.97 -13.79 -0.27
N ARG A 39 -6.02 -12.88 -0.06
CA ARG A 39 -6.23 -11.76 0.89
C ARG A 39 -7.36 -10.85 0.39
N HIS A 40 -8.39 -10.65 1.21
CA HIS A 40 -9.50 -9.72 0.93
C HIS A 40 -9.04 -8.31 0.51
N ARG A 41 -7.89 -7.85 1.02
CA ARG A 41 -7.26 -6.58 0.62
C ARG A 41 -5.81 -6.82 0.20
N ILE A 42 -5.52 -6.57 -1.08
CA ILE A 42 -4.17 -6.75 -1.63
C ILE A 42 -3.28 -5.52 -1.49
N ALA A 43 -3.85 -4.32 -1.38
CA ALA A 43 -3.13 -3.07 -1.16
C ALA A 43 -3.95 -2.13 -0.24
N ILE A 44 -3.33 -1.00 0.14
CA ILE A 44 -4.01 0.02 0.94
C ILE A 44 -5.05 0.72 0.06
N VAL A 45 -6.31 0.75 0.51
CA VAL A 45 -7.39 1.51 -0.10
C VAL A 45 -7.54 2.82 0.66
N ALA A 46 -7.52 3.94 -0.04
CA ALA A 46 -7.80 5.24 0.57
C ALA A 46 -9.28 5.58 0.39
N LYS A 47 -9.94 5.96 1.49
CA LYS A 47 -11.36 6.33 1.47
C LYS A 47 -11.63 7.64 0.72
N ASN A 48 -10.62 8.51 0.56
CA ASN A 48 -10.66 9.73 -0.27
C ASN A 48 -9.23 10.00 -0.79
N ARG A 49 -9.07 10.33 -2.07
CA ARG A 49 -7.81 10.92 -2.58
C ARG A 49 -7.64 12.27 -1.86
N ALA A 50 -6.45 12.51 -1.32
CA ALA A 50 -6.10 13.74 -0.62
C ALA A 50 -5.19 14.60 -1.50
#